data_AF-A0A556MME1-F1
#
_entry.id   AF-A0A556MME1-F1
#
_cell.length_a   1.000
_cell.length_b   1.000
_cell.length_c   1.000
_cell.angle_alpha   90.00
_cell.angle_beta   90.00
_cell.angle_gamma   90.00
#
_symmetry.space_group_name_H-M   'P 1'
#
loop_
_entity.id
_entity.type
_entity.pdbx_description
1 polymer ?
#
loop_
_entity_poly.entity_id
_entity_poly.type
_entity_poly.pdbx_seq_one_letter_code
_entity_poly.pdbx_strand_id
1 'polypeptide(L)' 'MEAKEQEEIYKEFYQAVNMTATTLEKWLKTEESKSVGWDSGDGESIGHKSGEHIIKILNKK' A
#
# COMPACT_ATOMS: atom_id res chain seq x y z
N MET A 1 24.67 3.53 9.25
CA MET A 1 23.49 2.74 9.66
C MET A 1 23.99 1.55 10.44
N GLU A 2 23.44 1.34 11.62
CA GLU A 2 23.76 0.17 12.44
C GLU A 2 23.05 -1.07 11.86
N ALA A 3 23.60 -2.27 12.06
CA ALA A 3 23.01 -3.50 11.49
C ALA A 3 21.56 -3.74 11.96
N LYS A 4 21.23 -3.33 13.19
CA LYS A 4 19.87 -3.42 13.74
C LYS A 4 18.89 -2.48 13.03
N GLU A 5 19.32 -1.27 12.72
CA GLU A 5 18.52 -0.28 11.95
C GLU A 5 18.19 -0.80 10.55
N GLN A 6 19.15 -1.48 9.91
CA GLN A 6 18.93 -2.12 8.60
C GLN A 6 17.92 -3.27 8.65
N GLU A 7 17.96 -4.08 9.72
CA GLU A 7 17.00 -5.17 9.92
C GLU A 7 15.57 -4.64 10.15
N GLU A 8 15.44 -3.55 10.91
CA GLU A 8 14.15 -2.88 11.17
C GLU A 8 13.57 -2.31 9.86
N ILE A 9 14.36 -1.54 9.10
CA ILE A 9 13.95 -1.01 7.78
C ILE A 9 13.51 -2.15 6.85
N TYR A 10 14.28 -3.24 6.80
CA TYR A 10 13.94 -4.39 5.98
C TYR A 10 12.60 -5.02 6.38
N LYS A 11 12.36 -5.22 7.68
CA LYS A 11 11.11 -5.79 8.19
C LYS A 11 9.92 -4.90 7.87
N GLU A 12 10.04 -3.59 8.08
CA GLU A 12 8.98 -2.62 7.78
C GLU A 12 8.65 -2.62 6.28
N PHE A 13 9.68 -2.57 5.44
CA PHE A 13 9.49 -2.65 3.99
C PHE A 13 8.83 -3.97 3.57
N TYR A 14 9.32 -5.11 4.09
CA TYR A 14 8.78 -6.42 3.78
C TYR A 14 7.29 -6.53 4.15
N GLN A 15 6.91 -6.01 5.32
CA GLN A 15 5.51 -5.98 5.77
C GLN A 15 4.66 -5.06 4.89
N ALA A 16 5.19 -3.90 4.51
CA ALA A 16 4.47 -2.94 3.67
C ALA A 16 4.17 -3.48 2.27
N VAL A 17 5.10 -4.22 1.66
CA VAL A 17 4.90 -4.79 0.31
C VAL A 17 4.14 -6.12 0.30
N ASN A 18 4.00 -6.79 1.45
CA ASN A 18 3.26 -8.06 1.60
C ASN A 18 2.02 -7.93 2.49
N MET A 19 1.34 -6.78 2.46
CA MET A 19 0.10 -6.59 3.21
C MET A 19 -0.99 -7.60 2.81
N THR A 20 -1.79 -8.04 3.79
CA THR A 20 -2.99 -8.83 3.52
C THR A 20 -4.06 -7.98 2.84
N ALA A 21 -5.03 -8.62 2.16
CA ALA A 21 -6.15 -7.91 1.53
C ALA A 21 -6.88 -6.99 2.52
N THR A 22 -7.15 -7.48 3.73
CA THR A 22 -7.84 -6.70 4.78
C THR A 22 -7.01 -5.54 5.30
N THR A 23 -5.69 -5.71 5.45
CA THR A 23 -4.80 -4.62 5.85
C THR A 23 -4.73 -3.55 4.77
N LEU A 24 -4.57 -3.96 3.51
CA LEU A 24 -4.54 -3.04 2.37
C LEU A 24 -5.88 -2.30 2.20
N GLU A 25 -7.01 -2.99 2.40
CA GLU A 25 -8.34 -2.36 2.35
C GLU A 25 -8.52 -1.28 3.43
N LYS A 26 -8.03 -1.53 4.65
CA LYS A 26 -8.05 -0.52 5.71
C LYS A 26 -7.16 0.67 5.37
N TRP A 27 -5.99 0.41 4.77
CA TRP A 27 -5.08 1.46 4.34
C TRP A 27 -5.69 2.35 3.25
N LEU A 28 -6.30 1.77 2.22
CA LEU A 28 -6.97 2.54 1.14
C LEU A 28 -8.14 3.41 1.63
N LYS A 29 -8.69 3.14 2.81
CA LYS A 29 -9.75 3.98 3.39
C LYS A 29 -9.22 5.27 4.01
N THR A 30 -7.92 5.40 4.27
CA THR A 30 -7.35 6.59 4.90
C THR A 30 -7.23 7.75 3.90
N GLU A 31 -7.30 8.96 4.42
CA GLU A 31 -7.13 10.17 3.60
C GLU A 31 -5.70 10.29 3.04
N GLU A 32 -4.69 9.79 3.76
CA GLU A 32 -3.32 9.77 3.23
C GLU A 32 -3.26 8.92 1.96
N SER A 33 -3.87 7.74 1.95
CA SER A 33 -3.82 6.84 0.80
C SER A 33 -4.49 7.41 -0.47
N LYS A 34 -5.49 8.27 -0.29
CA LYS A 34 -6.25 8.91 -1.39
C LYS A 34 -5.58 10.17 -1.91
N SER A 35 -4.81 10.85 -1.06
CA SER A 35 -4.24 12.18 -1.36
C SER A 35 -2.82 12.17 -1.91
N VAL A 36 -2.11 11.05 -1.77
CA VAL A 36 -0.71 10.93 -2.23
C VAL A 36 -0.60 10.19 -3.56
N GLY A 37 0.36 10.61 -4.38
CA GLY A 37 0.75 9.94 -5.62
C GLY A 37 0.44 10.74 -6.88
N TRP A 38 0.73 10.12 -8.02
CA TRP A 38 0.42 10.68 -9.34
C TRP A 38 -1.04 10.37 -9.70
N ASP A 39 -1.77 11.39 -10.15
CA ASP A 39 -3.11 11.25 -10.71
C ASP A 39 -3.10 11.50 -12.23
N SER A 40 -4.12 11.01 -12.91
CA SER A 40 -4.35 11.24 -14.34
C SER A 40 -5.26 12.44 -14.61
N GLY A 41 -5.50 13.29 -13.61
CA GLY A 41 -6.43 14.43 -13.67
C GLY A 41 -7.88 14.12 -13.33
N ASP A 42 -8.20 12.92 -12.81
CA ASP A 42 -9.55 12.50 -12.44
C ASP A 42 -9.83 12.52 -10.92
N GLY A 43 -8.89 13.04 -10.14
CA GLY A 43 -9.06 13.25 -8.69
C GLY A 43 -8.79 12.01 -7.83
N GLU A 44 -8.29 10.91 -8.40
CA GLU A 44 -7.91 9.71 -7.65
C GLU A 44 -6.51 9.23 -8.07
N SER A 45 -5.64 8.98 -7.10
CA SER A 45 -4.27 8.56 -7.38
C SER A 45 -4.23 7.18 -8.06
N ILE A 46 -3.31 7.02 -9.01
CA ILE A 46 -3.11 5.76 -9.72
C ILE A 46 -2.68 4.64 -8.76
N GLY A 47 -1.95 4.99 -7.70
CA GLY A 47 -1.62 4.08 -6.60
C GLY A 47 -2.86 3.55 -5.89
N HIS A 48 -3.82 4.43 -5.57
CA HIS A 48 -5.07 4.05 -4.91
C HIS A 48 -5.89 3.07 -5.78
N LYS A 49 -6.09 3.41 -7.06
CA LYS A 49 -6.75 2.52 -8.05
C LYS A 49 -6.08 1.16 -8.16
N SER A 50 -4.75 1.15 -8.19
CA SER A 50 -3.97 -0.09 -8.27
C SER A 50 -4.16 -0.93 -7.00
N GLY A 51 -4.22 -0.29 -5.82
CA GLY A 51 -4.52 -0.94 -4.56
C GLY A 51 -5.88 -1.65 -4.57
N GLU A 52 -6.93 -1.00 -5.08
CA GLU A 52 -8.24 -1.63 -5.21
C GLU A 52 -8.21 -2.86 -6.13
N HIS A 53 -7.41 -2.81 -7.21
CA HIS A 53 -7.23 -3.95 -8.10
C HIS A 53 -6.50 -5.11 -7.42
N ILE A 54 -5.46 -4.83 -6.62
CA ILE A 54 -4.72 -5.84 -5.85
C ILE A 54 -5.66 -6.56 -4.87
N ILE A 55 -6.54 -5.83 -4.16
CA ILE A 55 -7.54 -6.45 -3.27
C ILE A 55 -8.43 -7.43 -4.03
N LYS A 56 -8.90 -7.05 -5.23
CA LYS A 56 -9.71 -7.95 -6.09
C LYS A 56 -8.97 -9.22 -6.48
N ILE A 57 -7.64 -9.15 -6.69
CA ILE A 57 -6.82 -10.32 -6.98
C ILE A 57 -6.64 -11.19 -5.73
N LEU A 58 -6.30 -10.58 -4.59
CA LEU A 58 -6.06 -11.28 -3.35
C LEU A 58 -7.31 -12.01 -2.84
N ASN A 59 -8.51 -11.46 -3.04
CA ASN A 59 -9.78 -12.08 -2.64
C ASN A 59 -10.27 -13.19 -3.61
N LYS A 60 -9.65 -13.34 -4.78
CA LYS A 60 -9.99 -14.39 -5.75
C LYS A 60 -9.14 -15.66 -5.60
N LYS A 61 -8.09 -15.59 -4.79
CA LYS A 61 -7.28 -16.75 -4.40
C LYS A 61 -7.90 -17.45 -3.22
#